data_AF-A0A136LR45-F1
#
_entry.id   AF-A0A136LR45-F1
#
_cell.length_a   1.000
_cell.length_b   1.000
_cell.length_c   1.000
_cell.angle_alpha   90.00
_cell.angle_beta   90.00
_cell.angle_gamma   90.00
#
_symmetry.space_group_name_H-M   'P 1'
#
loop_
_entity.id
_entity.type
_entity.pdbx_description
1 polymer ?
#
loop_
_entity_poly.entity_id
_entity_poly.type
_entity_poly.pdbx_seq_one_letter_code
_entity_poly.pdbx_strand_id
1 'polypeptide(L)'
;MRKLERVSEELSALQRELQGTANRLWKLKFSLNSAYYQGCSEGDFLPRRLQSLRRQEQERFEALLHRLKALLASHLNSRALLLDSDRDLAALRHIRRTIRYLKNAYCAEPPSCTRWPASAGPSPHAPA
;
A
#
# COMPACT_ATOMS: atom_id res chain seq x y z
N MET A 1 -4.65 23.49 22.93
CA MET A 1 -5.37 22.21 22.68
C MET A 1 -5.66 21.84 21.22
N ARG A 2 -5.52 22.70 20.18
CA ARG A 2 -6.01 22.36 18.81
C ARG A 2 -4.99 21.76 17.81
N LYS A 3 -3.69 21.74 18.11
CA LYS A 3 -2.64 21.42 17.10
C LYS A 3 -2.41 19.91 16.92
N LEU A 4 -2.39 19.13 18.00
CA LEU A 4 -2.18 17.68 17.96
C LEU A 4 -3.39 16.91 17.43
N GLU A 5 -4.62 17.35 17.72
CA GLU A 5 -5.84 16.75 17.17
C GLU A 5 -5.90 16.88 15.65
N ARG A 6 -5.61 18.09 15.12
CA ARG A 6 -5.51 18.33 13.67
C ARG A 6 -4.45 17.43 13.00
N VAL A 7 -3.30 17.25 13.66
CA VAL A 7 -2.25 16.34 13.18
C VAL A 7 -2.73 14.90 13.15
N SER A 8 -3.43 14.45 14.19
CA SER A 8 -3.98 13.11 14.25
C SER A 8 -5.02 12.87 13.14
N GLU A 9 -5.85 13.87 12.85
CA GLU A 9 -6.82 13.84 11.74
C GLU A 9 -6.12 13.78 10.38
N GLU A 10 -5.13 14.65 10.14
CA GLU A 10 -4.34 14.66 8.90
C GLU A 10 -3.57 13.35 8.70
N LEU A 11 -3.01 12.79 9.76
CA LEU A 11 -2.32 11.48 9.70
C LEU A 11 -3.30 10.34 9.44
N SER A 12 -4.51 10.39 10.01
CA SER A 12 -5.56 9.41 9.75
C SER A 12 -6.05 9.48 8.29
N ALA A 13 -6.13 10.69 7.73
CA ALA A 13 -6.46 10.89 6.32
C ALA A 13 -5.35 10.36 5.40
N LEU A 14 -4.10 10.72 5.68
CA LEU A 14 -2.93 10.22 4.95
C LEU A 14 -2.82 8.70 5.02
N GLN A 15 -3.08 8.10 6.17
CA GLN A 15 -3.10 6.65 6.31
C GLN A 15 -4.14 6.00 5.40
N ARG A 16 -5.37 6.54 5.37
CA ARG A 16 -6.43 6.03 4.49
C ARG A 16 -6.06 6.16 3.02
N GLU A 17 -5.47 7.28 2.62
CA GLU A 17 -5.02 7.51 1.24
C GLU A 17 -3.85 6.59 0.85
N LEU A 18 -2.86 6.42 1.73
CA LEU A 18 -1.73 5.50 1.54
C LEU A 18 -2.20 4.04 1.45
N GLN A 19 -3.15 3.63 2.29
CA GLN A 19 -3.75 2.31 2.22
C GLN A 19 -4.52 2.12 0.90
N GLY A 20 -5.29 3.12 0.47
CA GLY A 20 -6.02 3.09 -0.79
C GLY A 20 -5.10 2.93 -2.00
N THR A 21 -4.02 3.70 -2.05
CA THR A 21 -3.02 3.66 -3.13
C THR A 21 -2.21 2.36 -3.11
N ALA A 22 -1.79 1.87 -1.95
CA ALA A 22 -1.14 0.56 -1.81
C ALA A 22 -2.02 -0.59 -2.33
N ASN A 23 -3.30 -0.60 -1.97
CA ASN A 23 -4.24 -1.61 -2.44
C ASN A 23 -4.42 -1.57 -3.97
N ARG A 24 -4.42 -0.38 -4.57
CA ARG A 24 -4.51 -0.21 -6.03
C ARG A 24 -3.25 -0.71 -6.73
N LEU A 25 -2.07 -0.36 -6.23
CA LEU A 25 -0.79 -0.86 -6.74
C LEU A 25 -0.75 -2.39 -6.70
N TRP A 26 -1.23 -2.99 -5.62
CA TRP A 26 -1.31 -4.44 -5.49
C TRP A 26 -2.24 -5.06 -6.53
N LYS A 27 -3.44 -4.50 -6.72
CA LYS A 27 -4.38 -4.94 -7.77
C LYS A 27 -3.78 -4.83 -9.16
N LEU A 28 -3.11 -3.72 -9.47
CA LEU A 28 -2.45 -3.52 -10.76
C LEU A 28 -1.33 -4.52 -11.01
N LYS A 29 -0.53 -4.84 -9.98
CA LYS A 29 0.50 -5.89 -10.06
C LYS A 29 -0.11 -7.26 -10.31
N PHE A 30 -1.20 -7.59 -9.63
CA PHE A 30 -1.92 -8.85 -9.84
C PHE A 30 -2.51 -8.94 -11.26
N SER A 31 -3.15 -7.88 -11.75
CA SER A 31 -3.68 -7.83 -13.11
C SER A 31 -2.59 -7.94 -14.17
N LEU A 32 -1.42 -7.33 -13.96
CA LEU A 32 -0.26 -7.47 -14.85
C LEU A 32 0.23 -8.91 -14.91
N ASN A 33 0.43 -9.54 -13.74
CA ASN A 33 0.85 -10.93 -13.68
C ASN A 33 -0.17 -11.85 -14.37
N SER A 34 -1.46 -11.65 -14.13
CA SER A 34 -2.53 -12.41 -14.77
C SER A 34 -2.50 -12.26 -16.30
N ALA A 35 -2.31 -11.04 -16.82
CA ALA A 35 -2.19 -10.82 -18.26
C ALA A 35 -1.01 -11.58 -18.87
N TYR A 36 0.15 -11.60 -18.21
CA TYR A 36 1.30 -12.38 -18.67
C TYR A 36 1.04 -13.89 -18.62
N TYR A 37 0.38 -14.40 -17.57
CA TYR A 37 -0.01 -15.81 -17.50
C TYR A 37 -1.00 -16.23 -18.59
N GLN A 38 -1.81 -15.29 -19.09
CA GLN A 38 -2.72 -15.51 -20.22
C GLN A 38 -2.02 -15.43 -21.59
N GLY A 39 -0.69 -15.23 -21.61
CA GLY A 39 0.10 -15.19 -22.83
C GLY A 39 0.16 -13.83 -23.50
N CYS A 40 -0.29 -12.75 -22.84
CA CYS A 40 -0.08 -11.40 -23.36
C CYS A 40 1.42 -11.05 -23.39
N SER A 41 1.85 -10.42 -24.48
CA SER A 41 3.20 -9.89 -24.62
C SER A 41 3.34 -8.51 -23.95
N GLU A 42 4.56 -8.11 -23.59
CA GLU A 42 4.80 -6.76 -23.07
C GLU A 42 4.44 -5.64 -24.05
N GLY A 43 4.43 -5.94 -25.35
CA GLY A 43 4.06 -5.00 -26.41
C GLY A 43 2.55 -4.80 -26.54
N ASP A 44 1.75 -5.70 -25.95
CA ASP A 44 0.29 -5.66 -26.07
C ASP A 44 -0.29 -4.46 -25.34
N PHE A 45 -1.43 -3.98 -25.85
CA PHE A 45 -2.11 -2.80 -25.31
C PHE A 45 -2.40 -2.93 -23.80
N LEU A 46 -2.85 -4.10 -23.35
CA LEU A 46 -3.30 -4.31 -21.98
C LEU A 46 -2.14 -4.24 -20.96
N PRO A 47 -1.04 -5.02 -21.06
CA PRO A 47 0.13 -4.87 -20.19
C PRO A 47 0.73 -3.47 -20.20
N ARG A 48 0.83 -2.82 -21.38
CA ARG A 48 1.33 -1.43 -21.48
C ARG A 48 0.46 -0.46 -20.71
N ARG A 49 -0.86 -0.58 -20.82
CA ARG A 49 -1.81 0.26 -20.09
C ARG A 49 -1.73 0.03 -18.58
N LEU A 50 -1.66 -1.23 -18.14
CA LEU A 50 -1.53 -1.59 -16.73
C LEU A 50 -0.20 -1.10 -16.13
N GLN A 51 0.90 -1.17 -16.88
CA GLN A 51 2.19 -0.61 -16.46
C GLN A 51 2.13 0.91 -16.31
N SER A 52 1.48 1.61 -17.25
CA SER A 52 1.29 3.07 -17.16
C SER A 52 0.50 3.46 -15.90
N LEU A 53 -0.63 2.78 -15.65
CA LEU A 53 -1.42 2.99 -14.44
C LEU A 53 -0.64 2.68 -13.16
N ARG A 54 0.19 1.63 -13.18
CA ARG A 54 1.06 1.29 -12.06
C ARG A 54 2.05 2.41 -11.75
N ARG A 55 2.66 3.03 -12.76
CA ARG A 55 3.57 4.17 -12.58
C ARG A 55 2.86 5.37 -11.97
N GLN A 56 1.67 5.71 -12.47
CA GLN A 56 0.87 6.82 -11.94
C GLN A 56 0.48 6.62 -10.47
N GLU A 57 0.02 5.42 -10.11
CA GLU A 57 -0.31 5.11 -8.71
C GLU A 57 0.95 5.07 -7.82
N GLN A 58 2.11 4.70 -8.36
CA GLN A 58 3.39 4.72 -7.65
C GLN A 58 3.83 6.16 -7.35
N GLU A 59 3.77 7.06 -8.33
CA GLU A 59 4.06 8.49 -8.16
C GLU A 59 3.14 9.12 -7.10
N ARG A 60 1.85 8.78 -7.14
CA ARG A 60 0.88 9.22 -6.13
C ARG A 60 1.24 8.72 -4.74
N PHE A 61 1.62 7.45 -4.63
CA PHE A 61 2.04 6.86 -3.36
C PHE A 61 3.29 7.56 -2.79
N GLU A 62 4.28 7.83 -3.64
CA GLU A 62 5.50 8.54 -3.27
C GLU A 62 5.21 9.99 -2.82
N ALA A 63 4.31 10.70 -3.50
CA ALA A 63 3.87 12.02 -3.07
C ALA A 63 3.21 12.01 -1.68
N LEU A 64 2.38 10.99 -1.39
CA LEU A 64 1.77 10.81 -0.07
C LEU A 64 2.82 10.49 1.01
N LEU A 65 3.84 9.69 0.68
CA LEU A 65 4.97 9.45 1.59
C LEU A 65 5.77 10.73 1.87
N HIS A 66 6.02 11.55 0.84
CA HIS A 66 6.69 12.83 1.03
C HIS A 66 5.88 13.76 1.93
N ARG A 67 4.56 13.84 1.74
CA ARG A 67 3.65 14.60 2.59
C ARG A 67 3.66 14.11 4.04
N LEU A 68 3.66 12.79 4.25
CA LEU A 68 3.79 12.20 5.57
C LEU A 68 5.13 12.56 6.23
N LYS A 69 6.25 12.45 5.50
CA LYS A 69 7.58 12.83 6.01
C LYS A 69 7.63 14.31 6.40
N ALA A 70 7.06 15.19 5.58
CA ALA A 70 6.99 16.62 5.86
C ALA A 70 6.17 16.91 7.12
N LEU A 71 5.04 16.24 7.29
CA LEU A 71 4.18 16.37 8.47
C LEU A 71 4.91 15.86 9.73
N LEU A 72 5.57 14.70 9.66
CA LEU A 72 6.37 14.20 10.79
C LEU A 72 7.53 15.15 11.12
N ALA A 73 8.23 15.67 10.12
CA ALA A 73 9.34 16.61 10.32
C ALA A 73 8.89 17.93 10.95
N SER A 74 7.74 18.48 10.52
CA SER A 74 7.22 19.75 11.06
C SER A 74 6.80 19.63 12.53
N HIS A 75 6.37 18.44 12.96
CA HIS A 75 5.89 18.20 14.32
C HIS A 75 6.95 17.63 15.28
N LEU A 76 7.91 16.85 14.78
CA LEU A 76 9.02 16.32 15.60
C LEU A 76 10.15 17.34 15.81
N ASN A 77 10.37 18.27 14.86
CA ASN A 77 11.39 19.32 15.02
C ASN A 77 10.92 20.51 15.87
N SER A 78 9.62 20.64 16.13
CA SER A 78 9.13 21.55 17.16
C SER A 78 9.52 20.98 18.54
N ARG A 79 10.63 21.50 19.09
CA ARG A 79 11.28 21.21 20.39
C ARG A 79 10.40 21.24 21.65
N ALA A 80 9.08 21.20 21.54
CA ALA A 80 8.15 21.22 22.66
C ALA A 80 6.98 20.25 22.40
N LEU A 81 7.28 18.95 22.30
CA LEU A 81 6.28 17.95 22.69
C LEU A 81 6.40 17.83 24.22
N LEU A 82 5.85 18.80 24.93
CA LEU A 82 5.49 18.60 26.34
C LEU A 82 4.38 17.54 26.33
N LEU A 83 4.79 16.30 26.54
CA LEU A 83 3.93 15.11 26.59
C LEU A 83 3.22 15.08 27.94
N ASP A 84 2.31 16.02 28.17
CA ASP A 84 1.63 16.14 29.45
C ASP A 84 0.26 15.44 29.49
N SER A 85 -0.26 14.96 28.34
CA SER A 85 -1.59 14.33 28.30
C SER A 85 -1.58 12.88 27.81
N ASP A 86 -2.44 12.04 28.39
CA ASP A 86 -2.73 10.68 27.92
C ASP A 86 -3.16 10.65 26.43
N ARG A 87 -3.75 11.75 25.94
CA ARG A 87 -4.13 11.92 24.54
C ARG A 87 -2.90 12.05 23.63
N ASP A 88 -1.83 12.69 24.08
CA ASP A 88 -0.59 12.81 23.31
C ASP A 88 0.12 11.47 23.19
N LEU A 89 0.08 10.65 24.25
CA LEU A 89 0.56 9.27 24.22
C LEU A 89 -0.27 8.40 23.27
N ALA A 90 -1.60 8.56 23.26
CA ALA A 90 -2.47 7.86 22.32
C ALA A 90 -2.17 8.26 20.86
N ALA A 91 -1.96 9.54 20.59
CA ALA A 91 -1.54 10.05 19.29
C ALA A 91 -0.20 9.44 18.87
N LEU A 92 0.83 9.46 19.72
CA LEU A 92 2.14 8.85 19.44
C LEU A 92 2.05 7.35 19.15
N ARG A 93 1.24 6.60 19.93
CA ARG A 93 0.99 5.18 19.67
C ARG A 93 0.33 4.97 18.32
N HIS A 94 -0.60 5.84 17.94
CA HIS A 94 -1.25 5.81 16.64
C HIS A 94 -0.25 6.08 15.51
N ILE A 95 0.55 7.14 15.60
CA ILE A 95 1.63 7.48 14.66
C ILE A 95 2.57 6.29 14.46
N ARG A 96 3.02 5.67 15.57
CA ARG A 96 3.91 4.52 15.54
C ARG A 96 3.27 3.31 14.85
N ARG A 97 1.97 3.06 15.06
CA ARG A 97 1.23 1.99 14.34
C ARG A 97 1.15 2.29 12.85
N THR A 98 0.88 3.53 12.45
CA THR A 98 0.79 3.94 11.05
C THR A 98 2.15 3.78 10.34
N ILE A 99 3.25 4.21 10.96
CA ILE A 99 4.60 3.99 10.44
C ILE A 99 4.91 2.49 10.28
N ARG A 100 4.55 1.67 11.28
CA ARG A 100 4.73 0.21 11.22
C ARG A 100 3.91 -0.41 10.08
N TYR A 101 2.66 0.00 9.91
CA TYR A 101 1.81 -0.47 8.82
C TYR A 101 2.44 -0.14 7.46
N LEU A 102 2.90 1.09 7.27
CA LEU A 102 3.55 1.50 6.02
C LEU A 102 4.81 0.70 5.74
N LYS A 103 5.65 0.47 6.76
CA LYS A 103 6.84 -0.38 6.64
C LYS A 103 6.45 -1.79 6.19
N ASN A 104 5.39 -2.35 6.77
CA ASN A 104 4.92 -3.69 6.40
C ASN A 104 4.27 -3.73 5.01
N ALA A 105 3.54 -2.69 4.61
CA ALA A 105 2.97 -2.59 3.27
C ALA A 105 4.05 -2.48 2.18
N TYR A 106 5.22 -1.92 2.51
CA TYR A 106 6.39 -1.84 1.63
C TYR A 106 7.28 -3.08 1.67
N CYS A 107 7.41 -3.73 2.84
CA CYS A 107 8.30 -4.89 3.04
C CYS A 107 7.62 -6.25 2.84
N ALA A 108 6.30 -6.33 2.80
CA ALA A 108 5.63 -7.58 2.55
C ALA A 108 5.81 -7.96 1.06
N GLU A 109 6.79 -8.83 0.80
CA GLU A 109 6.56 -9.90 -0.17
C GLU A 109 5.19 -10.51 0.14
N PRO A 110 4.38 -10.81 -0.89
CA PRO A 110 3.06 -11.39 -0.68
C PRO A 110 3.22 -12.61 0.24
N PRO A 111 2.24 -12.94 1.10
CA PRO A 111 2.17 -14.28 1.66
C PRO A 111 2.30 -15.21 0.46
N SER A 112 3.44 -15.91 0.39
CA SER A 112 3.80 -16.78 -0.71
C SER A 112 2.57 -17.60 -0.99
N CYS A 113 2.00 -17.45 -2.18
CA CYS A 113 0.82 -18.14 -2.63
C CYS A 113 1.08 -19.62 -2.33
N THR A 114 0.56 -20.12 -1.21
CA THR A 114 0.56 -21.53 -0.88
C THR A 114 -0.31 -22.12 -1.94
N ARG A 115 0.38 -22.58 -2.99
CA ARG A 115 -0.03 -23.46 -4.07
C ARG A 115 -1.43 -24.00 -3.77
N TRP A 116 -2.44 -23.31 -4.28
CA TRP A 116 -3.75 -23.92 -4.40
C TRP A 116 -3.53 -25.13 -5.30
N PRO A 117 -3.93 -26.35 -4.89
CA PRO A 117 -3.67 -27.54 -5.68
C PRO A 117 -4.21 -27.30 -7.09
N ALA A 118 -3.34 -27.48 -8.07
CA ALA A 118 -3.73 -27.49 -9.47
C ALA A 118 -4.92 -28.46 -9.56
N SER A 119 -6.07 -27.91 -9.92
CA SER A 119 -7.18 -28.68 -10.44
C SER A 119 -6.60 -29.64 -11.47
N ALA A 120 -6.62 -30.92 -11.14
CA ALA A 120 -6.33 -31.98 -12.08
C ALA A 120 -7.28 -31.78 -13.26
N GLY A 121 -6.71 -31.36 -14.39
CA GLY A 121 -7.40 -31.24 -15.66
C GLY A 121 -7.92 -32.60 -16.14
N PRO A 122 -8.78 -32.59 -17.15
CA PRO A 122 -9.75 -33.64 -17.44
C PRO A 122 -9.08 -34.88 -18.04
N SER A 123 -9.55 -36.08 -17.66
CA SER A 123 -9.23 -37.31 -18.41
C SER A 123 -9.93 -37.29 -19.77
N PRO A 124 -9.19 -37.33 -20.89
CA PRO A 124 -9.77 -37.49 -22.21
C PRO A 124 -9.89 -38.98 -22.56
N HIS A 125 -11.03 -39.33 -23.15
CA HIS A 125 -11.27 -40.47 -24.04
C HIS A 125 -11.07 -41.91 -23.53
N ALA A 126 -12.20 -42.62 -23.46
CA ALA A 126 -12.29 -44.05 -23.77
C ALA A 126 -11.74 -44.35 -25.18
N PRO A 127 -11.15 -45.55 -25.39
CA PRO A 127 -11.88 -46.64 -26.08
C PRO A 127 -11.54 -48.03 -25.49
N ALA A 128 -12.27 -49.12 -25.70
CA ALA A 128 -13.43 -49.46 -26.54
C ALA A 128 -14.34 -50.42 -25.77
#